data_AF-A0AAW6RN33-F1
#
_entry.id   AF-A0AAW6RN33-F1
#
_cell.length_a   1.000
_cell.length_b   1.000
_cell.length_c   1.000
_cell.angle_alpha   90.00
_cell.angle_beta   90.00
_cell.angle_gamma   90.00
#
_symmetry.space_group_name_H-M   'P 1'
#
loop_
_entity.id
_entity.type
_entity.pdbx_description
1 polymer ?
#
loop_
_entity_poly.entity_id
_entity_poly.type
_entity_poly.pdbx_seq_one_letter_code
_entity_poly.pdbx_strand_id
1 'polypeptide(L)'
;MNLLAESGSGIFLIWMGSVKLKSMMGMALLAAAASVLAWSGWALYRERYPSWYEEVRLSDGRIITIKQRRRYYENYGTAESWVTFDLPELGGKRVWHSRLRPQRVDVVDGKVYVFGKPRGIKQNQYYRYPKNYMVGFVWNGADFVRIPFLSIPENIRNEENVYPCERNQMKVISIIEKDEQWCPVSGDRWRYGKKLFFLIIENWPHFMRGWVAESRFLTDFFKRRCHGDN
;
A
#
# COMPACT_ATOMS: atom_id res chain seq x y z
N MET A 1 29.24 -64.98 -51.28
CA MET A 1 29.46 -64.52 -49.90
C MET A 1 30.41 -63.33 -50.03
N ASN A 2 30.01 -62.08 -49.85
CA ASN A 2 29.41 -61.49 -48.66
C ASN A 2 28.48 -60.33 -49.02
N LEU A 3 27.20 -60.49 -48.72
CA LEU A 3 26.32 -59.40 -48.28
C LEU A 3 26.78 -58.99 -46.87
N LEU A 4 26.50 -57.74 -46.46
CA LEU A 4 26.69 -57.14 -45.12
C LEU A 4 27.87 -56.16 -44.98
N ALA A 5 27.76 -54.97 -45.58
CA ALA A 5 28.58 -53.81 -45.13
C ALA A 5 27.92 -52.43 -45.26
N GLU A 6 26.63 -52.31 -45.61
CA GLU A 6 25.98 -51.00 -45.80
C GLU A 6 24.96 -50.60 -44.70
N SER A 7 24.70 -51.40 -43.66
CA SER A 7 23.66 -51.04 -42.68
C SER A 7 24.12 -50.25 -41.44
N GLY A 8 25.44 -50.05 -41.25
CA GLY A 8 25.97 -49.49 -39.99
C GLY A 8 25.89 -47.96 -39.85
N SER A 9 25.94 -47.21 -40.96
CA SER A 9 26.06 -45.74 -40.93
C SER A 9 24.75 -45.02 -40.64
N GLY A 10 23.62 -45.52 -41.17
CA GLY A 10 22.30 -44.93 -40.95
C GLY A 10 21.78 -45.10 -39.50
N ILE A 11 22.07 -46.24 -38.88
CA ILE A 11 21.61 -46.56 -37.51
C ILE A 11 22.32 -45.66 -36.48
N PHE A 12 23.60 -45.35 -36.70
CA PHE A 12 24.40 -44.51 -35.79
C PHE A 12 23.92 -43.04 -35.77
N LEU A 13 23.56 -42.49 -36.93
CA LEU A 13 23.03 -41.12 -37.04
C LEU A 13 21.63 -40.99 -36.43
N ILE A 14 20.76 -42.00 -36.60
CA ILE A 14 19.43 -42.05 -35.97
C ILE A 14 19.55 -42.16 -34.44
N TRP A 15 20.51 -42.95 -33.95
CA TRP A 15 20.76 -43.11 -32.52
C TRP A 15 21.31 -41.82 -31.88
N MET A 16 22.31 -41.17 -32.50
CA MET A 16 22.84 -39.89 -32.02
C MET A 16 21.80 -38.75 -32.06
N GLY A 17 20.92 -38.72 -33.07
CA GLY A 17 19.79 -37.80 -33.12
C GLY A 17 18.77 -38.03 -32.00
N SER A 18 18.47 -39.29 -31.69
CA SER A 18 17.57 -39.67 -30.58
C SER A 18 18.15 -39.29 -29.20
N VAL A 19 19.46 -39.47 -28.99
CA VAL A 19 20.14 -39.11 -27.74
C VAL A 19 20.17 -37.59 -27.54
N LYS A 20 20.47 -36.81 -28.60
CA LYS A 20 20.40 -35.33 -28.53
C LYS A 20 18.97 -34.84 -28.26
N LEU A 21 17.96 -35.43 -28.90
CA LEU A 21 16.55 -35.07 -28.68
C LEU A 21 16.09 -35.36 -27.24
N LYS A 22 16.43 -36.53 -26.69
CA LYS A 22 16.12 -36.89 -25.29
C LYS A 22 16.83 -35.97 -24.30
N SER A 23 18.10 -35.63 -24.56
CA SER A 23 18.86 -34.68 -23.72
C SER A 23 18.27 -33.27 -23.76
N MET A 24 17.85 -32.78 -24.93
CA MET A 24 17.20 -31.47 -25.06
C MET A 24 15.84 -31.44 -24.36
N MET A 25 15.05 -32.51 -24.49
CA MET A 25 13.75 -32.62 -23.82
C MET A 25 13.91 -32.70 -22.29
N GLY A 26 14.94 -33.38 -21.79
CA GLY A 26 15.28 -33.40 -20.36
C GLY A 26 15.67 -32.01 -19.82
N MET A 27 16.48 -31.25 -20.56
CA MET A 27 16.84 -29.88 -20.19
C MET A 27 15.64 -28.93 -20.25
N ALA A 28 14.76 -29.09 -21.24
CA ALA A 28 13.52 -28.30 -21.34
C ALA A 28 12.57 -28.56 -20.17
N LEU A 29 12.43 -29.83 -19.74
CA LEU A 29 11.63 -30.19 -18.56
C LEU A 29 12.21 -29.60 -17.27
N LEU A 30 13.54 -29.64 -17.09
CA LEU A 30 14.20 -29.01 -15.95
C LEU A 30 14.00 -27.49 -15.94
N ALA A 31 14.13 -26.84 -17.11
CA ALA A 31 13.90 -25.41 -17.24
C ALA A 31 12.44 -25.03 -16.94
N ALA A 32 11.48 -25.84 -17.42
CA ALA A 32 10.06 -25.64 -17.12
C ALA A 32 9.77 -25.80 -15.62
N ALA A 33 10.29 -26.85 -14.99
CA ALA A 33 10.14 -27.08 -13.55
C ALA A 33 10.76 -25.93 -12.73
N ALA A 34 11.96 -25.48 -13.08
CA ALA A 34 12.61 -24.34 -12.45
C ALA A 34 11.80 -23.04 -12.61
N SER A 35 11.20 -22.83 -13.78
CA SER A 35 10.37 -21.65 -14.06
C SER A 35 9.08 -21.64 -13.22
N VAL A 36 8.42 -22.80 -13.07
CA VAL A 36 7.23 -22.95 -12.21
C VAL A 36 7.57 -22.71 -10.75
N LEU A 37 8.70 -23.24 -10.26
CA LEU A 37 9.16 -23.01 -8.88
C LEU A 37 9.50 -21.55 -8.64
N ALA A 38 10.19 -20.89 -9.59
CA ALA A 38 10.51 -19.47 -9.53
C ALA A 38 9.23 -18.61 -9.49
N TRP A 39 8.26 -18.92 -10.35
CA TRP A 39 6.96 -18.23 -10.36
C TRP A 39 6.19 -18.41 -9.06
N SER A 40 6.14 -19.63 -8.52
CA SER A 40 5.43 -19.94 -7.27
C SER A 40 6.08 -19.23 -6.09
N GLY A 41 7.42 -19.24 -6.01
CA GLY A 41 8.16 -18.49 -5.00
C GLY A 41 7.94 -16.98 -5.10
N TRP A 42 7.91 -16.44 -6.32
CA TRP A 42 7.63 -15.02 -6.54
C TRP A 42 6.20 -14.62 -6.19
N ALA A 43 5.21 -15.49 -6.48
CA ALA A 43 3.81 -15.26 -6.10
C ALA A 43 3.65 -15.19 -4.57
N LEU A 44 4.21 -16.16 -3.84
CA LEU A 44 4.22 -16.17 -2.37
C LEU A 44 4.95 -14.95 -1.81
N TYR A 45 6.06 -14.55 -2.42
CA TYR A 45 6.79 -13.35 -2.02
C TYR A 45 5.94 -12.08 -2.18
N ARG A 46 5.21 -11.91 -3.29
CA ARG A 46 4.34 -10.74 -3.50
C ARG A 46 3.17 -10.70 -2.54
N GLU A 47 2.56 -11.83 -2.24
CA GLU A 47 1.50 -11.93 -1.24
C GLU A 47 2.01 -11.54 0.15
N ARG A 48 3.22 -11.98 0.47
CA ARG A 48 3.89 -11.67 1.73
C ARG A 48 4.37 -10.22 1.82
N TYR A 49 4.79 -9.67 0.69
CA TYR A 49 5.37 -8.35 0.56
C TYR A 49 4.66 -7.50 -0.50
N PRO A 50 3.38 -7.17 -0.32
CA PRO A 50 2.68 -6.33 -1.28
C PRO A 50 3.38 -4.98 -1.37
N SER A 51 3.50 -4.48 -2.60
CA SER A 51 4.07 -3.18 -2.88
C SER A 51 3.34 -2.49 -4.01
N TRP A 52 3.07 -1.21 -3.85
CA TRP A 52 2.36 -0.40 -4.84
C TRP A 52 2.88 1.05 -4.80
N TYR A 53 2.56 1.80 -5.84
CA TYR A 53 2.79 3.23 -5.90
C TYR A 53 1.47 3.96 -5.66
N GLU A 54 1.54 5.13 -5.03
CA GLU A 54 0.37 5.97 -4.80
C GLU A 54 0.75 7.44 -4.77
N GLU A 55 -0.21 8.29 -5.10
CA GLU A 55 -0.09 9.74 -4.98
C GLU A 55 -0.50 10.20 -3.59
N VAL A 56 0.25 11.11 -2.99
CA VAL A 56 -0.10 11.76 -1.73
C VAL A 56 -0.03 13.27 -1.91
N ARG A 57 -1.02 13.97 -1.35
CA ARG A 57 -1.04 15.43 -1.28
C ARG A 57 -0.38 15.88 0.01
N LEU A 58 0.68 16.67 -0.11
CA LEU A 58 1.36 17.31 1.01
C LEU A 58 0.57 18.54 1.47
N SER A 59 0.81 19.01 2.71
CA SER A 59 0.16 20.22 3.24
C SER A 59 0.51 21.50 2.51
N ASP A 60 1.65 21.53 1.80
CA ASP A 60 2.03 22.65 0.92
C ASP A 60 1.34 22.62 -0.46
N GLY A 61 0.48 21.63 -0.71
CA GLY A 61 -0.29 21.47 -1.95
C GLY A 61 0.40 20.64 -3.03
N ARG A 62 1.69 20.28 -2.88
CA ARG A 62 2.38 19.40 -3.83
C ARG A 62 1.77 18.01 -3.81
N ILE A 63 1.70 17.38 -4.98
CA ILE A 63 1.35 15.97 -5.12
C ILE A 63 2.63 15.22 -5.47
N ILE A 64 2.96 14.22 -4.65
CA ILE A 64 4.11 13.36 -4.87
C ILE A 64 3.68 11.90 -5.01
N THR A 65 4.45 11.12 -5.74
CA THR A 65 4.27 9.66 -5.81
C THR A 65 5.18 8.98 -4.81
N ILE A 66 4.60 8.19 -3.91
CA ILE A 66 5.34 7.37 -2.96
C ILE A 66 5.19 5.89 -3.30
N LYS A 67 6.18 5.08 -2.89
CA LYS A 67 6.12 3.63 -2.99
C LYS A 67 5.91 3.05 -1.61
N GLN A 68 4.79 2.35 -1.42
CA GLN A 68 4.59 1.53 -0.24
C GLN A 68 5.07 0.11 -0.50
N ARG A 69 5.66 -0.50 0.53
CA ARG A 69 5.85 -1.95 0.64
C ARG A 69 5.50 -2.33 2.06
N ARG A 70 4.81 -3.45 2.25
CA ARG A 70 4.45 -3.95 3.58
C ARG A 70 4.88 -5.40 3.74
N ARG A 71 5.06 -5.85 4.98
CA ARG A 71 5.15 -7.26 5.32
C ARG A 71 3.82 -7.68 5.91
N TYR A 72 3.06 -8.44 5.14
CA TYR A 72 1.69 -8.80 5.47
C TYR A 72 1.57 -10.25 5.91
N TYR A 73 0.84 -10.49 7.00
CA TYR A 73 0.37 -11.81 7.38
C TYR A 73 -1.15 -11.81 7.30
N GLU A 74 -1.76 -12.81 6.67
CA GLU A 74 -3.23 -12.89 6.57
C GLU A 74 -3.94 -12.76 7.92
N ASN A 75 -3.43 -13.47 8.95
CA ASN A 75 -4.04 -13.48 10.29
C ASN A 75 -3.66 -12.29 11.18
N TYR A 76 -2.53 -11.60 10.90
CA TYR A 76 -1.98 -10.55 11.78
C TYR A 76 -1.98 -9.16 11.14
N GLY A 77 -2.15 -9.09 9.83
CA GLY A 77 -2.02 -7.92 9.00
C GLY A 77 -0.58 -7.42 8.79
N THR A 78 -0.46 -6.11 8.56
CA THR A 78 0.83 -5.43 8.41
C THR A 78 1.67 -5.52 9.68
N ALA A 79 2.81 -6.22 9.60
CA ALA A 79 3.80 -6.31 10.67
C ALA A 79 4.88 -5.23 10.54
N GLU A 80 5.32 -4.96 9.31
CA GLU A 80 6.36 -3.98 8.96
C GLU A 80 5.94 -3.22 7.70
N SER A 81 6.36 -1.96 7.59
CA SER A 81 6.08 -1.10 6.47
C SER A 81 7.33 -0.35 6.04
N TRP A 82 7.49 -0.21 4.73
CA TRP A 82 8.48 0.63 4.08
C TRP A 82 7.73 1.64 3.22
N VAL A 83 8.02 2.91 3.39
CA VAL A 83 7.50 3.98 2.55
C VAL A 83 8.69 4.70 1.93
N THR A 84 8.76 4.67 0.61
CA THR A 84 9.79 5.34 -0.16
C THR A 84 9.20 6.59 -0.77
N PHE A 85 9.83 7.73 -0.55
CA PHE A 85 9.45 9.02 -1.12
C PHE A 85 10.70 9.73 -1.64
N ASP A 86 10.49 10.62 -2.60
CA ASP A 86 11.54 11.42 -3.22
C ASP A 86 11.19 12.89 -3.02
N LEU A 87 11.99 13.57 -2.20
CA LEU A 87 11.74 14.94 -1.79
C LEU A 87 13.07 15.72 -1.74
N PRO A 88 13.10 16.97 -2.21
CA PRO A 88 14.30 17.79 -2.15
C PRO A 88 14.77 18.04 -0.70
N GLU A 89 13.85 18.13 0.27
CA GLU A 89 14.12 18.33 1.70
C GLU A 89 14.89 17.15 2.34
N LEU A 90 14.91 15.99 1.66
CA LEU A 90 15.61 14.79 2.09
C LEU A 90 16.96 14.59 1.40
N GLY A 91 17.31 15.49 0.47
CA GLY A 91 18.41 15.29 -0.48
C GLY A 91 18.11 14.15 -1.47
N GLY A 92 16.84 13.99 -1.86
CA GLY A 92 16.37 13.00 -2.83
C GLY A 92 15.66 11.80 -2.19
N LYS A 93 15.76 10.65 -2.83
CA LYS A 93 15.01 9.44 -2.48
C LYS A 93 15.44 8.85 -1.13
N ARG A 94 14.48 8.69 -0.20
CA ARG A 94 14.67 8.02 1.09
C ARG A 94 13.58 7.01 1.38
N VAL A 95 13.84 6.15 2.36
CA VAL A 95 12.93 5.11 2.83
C VAL A 95 12.69 5.29 4.32
N TRP A 96 11.42 5.42 4.72
CA TRP A 96 11.01 5.25 6.10
C TRP A 96 10.61 3.78 6.34
N HIS A 97 11.18 3.16 7.37
CA HIS A 97 10.90 1.78 7.76
C HIS A 97 10.40 1.73 9.20
N SER A 98 9.28 1.03 9.44
CA SER A 98 8.71 0.94 10.78
C SER A 98 7.80 -0.28 10.96
N ARG A 99 7.54 -0.65 12.22
CA ARG A 99 6.52 -1.65 12.61
C ARG A 99 5.12 -1.07 12.68
N LEU A 100 4.91 0.10 12.09
CA LEU A 100 3.66 0.82 12.08
C LEU A 100 3.01 0.70 10.71
N ARG A 101 1.68 0.90 10.65
CA ARG A 101 1.03 1.20 9.37
C ARG A 101 1.20 2.68 9.07
N PRO A 102 1.70 3.08 7.90
CA PRO A 102 1.82 4.49 7.57
C PRO A 102 0.43 5.13 7.47
N GLN A 103 0.34 6.38 7.91
CA GLN A 103 -0.90 7.17 7.89
C GLN A 103 -0.72 8.49 7.14
N ARG A 104 0.45 9.12 7.29
CA ARG A 104 0.73 10.39 6.63
C ARG A 104 2.21 10.55 6.33
N VAL A 105 2.52 11.19 5.21
CA VAL A 105 3.83 11.77 4.89
C VAL A 105 3.60 13.25 4.60
N ASP A 106 4.40 14.13 5.19
CA ASP A 106 4.21 15.57 4.99
C ASP A 106 5.49 16.39 5.12
N VAL A 107 5.43 17.63 4.67
CA VAL A 107 6.48 18.64 4.81
C VAL A 107 5.92 19.88 5.49
N VAL A 108 6.53 20.29 6.59
CA VAL A 108 6.19 21.53 7.31
C VAL A 108 7.48 22.24 7.67
N ASP A 109 7.58 23.52 7.34
CA ASP A 109 8.75 24.36 7.60
C ASP A 109 10.07 23.73 7.11
N GLY A 110 10.03 23.12 5.92
CA GLY A 110 11.19 22.44 5.31
C GLY A 110 11.59 21.12 5.99
N LYS A 111 10.83 20.63 6.96
CA LYS A 111 11.07 19.35 7.64
C LYS A 111 10.09 18.30 7.16
N VAL A 112 10.61 17.11 6.89
CA VAL A 112 9.79 15.96 6.47
C VAL A 112 9.34 15.16 7.68
N TYR A 113 8.04 14.95 7.77
CA TYR A 113 7.39 14.18 8.81
C TYR A 113 6.75 12.92 8.24
N VAL A 114 6.85 11.82 8.98
CA VAL A 114 6.16 10.57 8.65
C VAL A 114 5.43 10.06 9.88
N PHE A 115 4.19 9.63 9.68
CA PHE A 115 3.29 9.19 10.74
C PHE A 115 2.90 7.74 10.52
N GLY A 116 2.84 6.99 11.62
CA GLY A 116 2.30 5.66 11.59
C GLY A 116 1.46 5.31 12.81
N LYS A 117 0.52 4.38 12.59
CA LYS A 117 -0.38 3.85 13.61
C LYS A 117 -0.03 2.42 13.99
N PRO A 118 0.07 2.13 15.29
CA PRO A 118 0.12 0.75 15.77
C PRO A 118 -1.15 0.01 15.36
N ARG A 119 -1.00 -1.24 14.95
CA ARG A 119 -2.12 -2.13 14.63
C ARG A 119 -2.56 -2.93 15.85
N GLY A 120 -1.63 -3.38 16.68
CA GLY A 120 -1.93 -4.31 17.78
C GLY A 120 -1.21 -4.04 19.09
N ILE A 121 -1.54 -4.83 20.10
CA ILE A 121 -1.06 -4.69 21.49
C ILE A 121 0.48 -4.68 21.55
N LYS A 122 1.15 -5.59 20.83
CA LYS A 122 2.62 -5.65 20.81
C LYS A 122 3.27 -4.35 20.30
N GLN A 123 2.70 -3.76 19.24
CA GLN A 123 3.20 -2.48 18.70
C GLN A 123 2.84 -1.32 19.64
N ASN A 124 1.64 -1.32 20.24
CA ASN A 124 1.28 -0.33 21.27
C ASN A 124 2.28 -0.34 22.42
N GLN A 125 2.63 -1.52 22.94
CA GLN A 125 3.65 -1.66 23.99
C GLN A 125 5.03 -1.17 23.53
N TYR A 126 5.47 -1.60 22.34
CA TYR A 126 6.76 -1.19 21.77
C TYR A 126 6.85 0.34 21.63
N TYR A 127 5.78 1.00 21.19
CA TYR A 127 5.70 2.45 21.07
C TYR A 127 5.20 3.17 22.33
N ARG A 128 5.14 2.48 23.49
CA ARG A 128 4.74 3.04 24.79
C ARG A 128 3.36 3.71 24.78
N TYR A 129 2.37 3.02 24.24
CA TYR A 129 0.96 3.45 24.18
C TYR A 129 0.80 4.87 23.64
N PRO A 130 1.09 5.07 22.34
CA PRO A 130 1.08 6.41 21.77
C PRO A 130 -0.30 7.06 21.86
N LYS A 131 -0.33 8.35 22.21
CA LYS A 131 -1.55 9.15 22.27
C LYS A 131 -2.22 9.17 20.90
N ASN A 132 -3.55 9.01 20.88
CA ASN A 132 -4.37 8.95 19.66
C ASN A 132 -3.91 7.89 18.63
N TYR A 133 -3.18 6.86 19.07
CA TYR A 133 -2.62 5.82 18.20
C TYR A 133 -1.70 6.35 17.08
N MET A 134 -1.10 7.52 17.27
CA MET A 134 -0.22 8.15 16.28
C MET A 134 1.22 8.21 16.79
N VAL A 135 2.17 7.75 15.98
CA VAL A 135 3.61 7.88 16.24
C VAL A 135 4.22 8.69 15.11
N GLY A 136 4.80 9.84 15.45
CA GLY A 136 5.47 10.73 14.51
C GLY A 136 6.98 10.53 14.46
N PHE A 137 7.53 10.72 13.27
CA PHE A 137 8.96 10.75 13.00
C PHE A 137 9.30 12.02 12.21
N VAL A 138 10.48 12.56 12.43
CA VAL A 138 11.01 13.69 11.65
C VAL A 138 12.36 13.30 11.04
N TRP A 139 12.61 13.75 9.82
CA TRP A 139 13.93 13.65 9.21
C TRP A 139 14.91 14.60 9.90
N ASN A 140 16.04 14.08 10.36
CA ASN A 140 17.09 14.89 11.01
C ASN A 140 18.32 15.14 10.12
N GLY A 141 18.26 14.77 8.83
CA GLY A 141 19.40 14.82 7.91
C GLY A 141 20.07 13.46 7.66
N ALA A 142 19.88 12.48 8.56
CA ALA A 142 20.47 11.15 8.44
C ALA A 142 19.45 10.02 8.52
N ASP A 143 18.48 10.13 9.44
CA ASP A 143 17.45 9.12 9.66
C ASP A 143 16.13 9.76 10.15
N PHE A 144 15.06 8.96 10.12
CA PHE A 144 13.77 9.29 10.71
C PHE A 144 13.80 9.04 12.21
N VAL A 145 13.86 10.11 12.98
CA VAL A 145 13.90 10.05 14.44
C VAL A 145 12.48 10.20 14.99
N ARG A 146 12.12 9.32 15.94
CA ARG A 146 10.84 9.40 16.64
C ARG A 146 10.75 10.70 17.43
N ILE A 147 9.60 11.37 17.33
CA ILE A 147 9.32 12.60 18.07
C ILE A 147 8.10 12.45 18.99
N PRO A 148 8.02 13.24 20.09
CA PRO A 148 6.82 13.33 20.91
C PRO A 148 5.59 13.81 20.13
N PHE A 149 4.40 13.38 20.54
CA PHE A 149 3.15 13.80 19.88
C PHE A 149 2.96 15.33 19.85
N LEU A 150 3.30 16.01 20.94
CA LEU A 150 3.12 17.46 21.07
C LEU A 150 4.12 18.28 20.24
N SER A 151 5.21 17.68 19.77
CA SER A 151 6.17 18.37 18.89
C SER A 151 5.80 18.25 17.40
N ILE A 152 4.75 17.49 17.07
CA ILE A 152 4.22 17.41 15.71
C ILE A 152 3.46 18.71 15.43
N PRO A 153 3.68 19.40 14.30
CA PRO A 153 2.89 20.58 13.93
C PRO A 153 1.38 20.29 13.90
N GLU A 154 0.56 21.19 14.43
CA GLU A 154 -0.87 20.93 14.65
C GLU A 154 -1.65 20.71 13.35
N ASN A 155 -1.31 21.44 12.30
CA ASN A 155 -1.90 21.35 10.97
C ASN A 155 -1.82 19.95 10.35
N ILE A 156 -0.84 19.13 10.73
CA ILE A 156 -0.62 17.78 10.16
C ILE A 156 -1.02 16.64 11.11
N ARG A 157 -1.55 16.94 12.30
CA ARG A 157 -1.94 15.91 13.29
C ARG A 157 -3.25 15.19 12.96
N ASN A 158 -4.14 15.85 12.21
CA ASN A 158 -5.56 15.47 12.15
C ASN A 158 -5.97 14.79 10.84
N GLU A 159 -5.05 14.66 9.89
CA GLU A 159 -5.37 14.24 8.53
C GLU A 159 -4.46 13.08 8.10
N GLU A 160 -5.03 12.08 7.44
CA GLU A 160 -4.31 10.97 6.82
C GLU A 160 -4.20 11.22 5.31
N ASN A 161 -3.05 10.96 4.69
CA ASN A 161 -2.88 11.07 3.23
C ASN A 161 -2.27 9.81 2.58
N VAL A 162 -1.78 8.88 3.40
CA VAL A 162 -1.24 7.60 2.96
C VAL A 162 -2.35 6.56 2.96
N TYR A 163 -2.50 5.80 1.87
CA TYR A 163 -3.60 4.85 1.77
C TYR A 163 -3.40 3.68 2.75
N PRO A 164 -4.36 3.44 3.65
CA PRO A 164 -4.18 2.49 4.74
C PRO A 164 -4.38 1.04 4.30
N CYS A 165 -5.00 0.80 3.14
CA CYS A 165 -5.32 -0.54 2.67
C CYS A 165 -4.30 -1.11 1.71
N GLU A 166 -4.22 -2.42 1.72
CA GLU A 166 -3.24 -3.15 0.95
C GLU A 166 -3.77 -3.38 -0.46
N ARG A 167 -2.89 -3.16 -1.43
CA ARG A 167 -3.19 -3.46 -2.83
C ARG A 167 -2.03 -4.21 -3.44
N ASN A 168 -2.34 -5.34 -4.05
CA ASN A 168 -1.38 -6.12 -4.82
C ASN A 168 -1.51 -5.78 -6.32
N GLN A 169 -1.60 -4.48 -6.64
CA GLN A 169 -1.76 -3.99 -8.00
C GLN A 169 -0.52 -3.24 -8.47
N MET A 170 -0.22 -3.34 -9.76
CA MET A 170 0.89 -2.62 -10.39
C MET A 170 0.54 -1.17 -10.75
N LYS A 171 -0.74 -0.80 -10.72
CA LYS A 171 -1.21 0.55 -11.06
C LYS A 171 -0.93 1.52 -9.91
N VAL A 172 -0.51 2.75 -10.24
CA VAL A 172 -0.44 3.85 -9.29
C VAL A 172 -1.84 4.19 -8.78
N ILE A 173 -2.01 4.29 -7.46
CA ILE A 173 -3.26 4.75 -6.85
C ILE A 173 -3.24 6.29 -6.88
N SER A 174 -4.11 6.89 -7.69
CA SER A 174 -4.21 8.36 -7.77
C SER A 174 -4.96 8.94 -6.58
N ILE A 175 -4.79 10.24 -6.33
CA ILE A 175 -5.58 10.93 -5.29
C ILE A 175 -7.08 10.84 -5.59
N ILE A 176 -7.48 10.98 -6.86
CA ILE A 176 -8.89 10.87 -7.28
C ILE A 176 -9.46 9.53 -6.87
N GLU A 177 -8.73 8.44 -7.12
CA GLU A 177 -9.17 7.09 -6.75
C GLU A 177 -9.29 6.92 -5.21
N LYS A 178 -8.44 7.60 -4.43
CA LYS A 178 -8.54 7.60 -2.95
C LYS A 178 -9.74 8.39 -2.44
N ASP A 179 -10.03 9.52 -3.07
CA ASP A 179 -11.14 10.41 -2.71
C ASP A 179 -12.49 9.74 -3.03
N GLU A 180 -12.56 8.98 -4.12
CA GLU A 180 -13.74 8.21 -4.53
C GLU A 180 -13.91 6.91 -3.72
N GLN A 181 -12.80 6.24 -3.38
CA GLN A 181 -12.81 4.95 -2.70
C GLN A 181 -11.98 5.01 -1.41
N TRP A 182 -12.60 5.47 -0.32
CA TRP A 182 -11.97 5.35 0.99
C TRP A 182 -12.01 3.90 1.47
N CYS A 183 -10.84 3.27 1.58
CA CYS A 183 -10.78 1.89 2.02
C CYS A 183 -10.90 1.77 3.55
N PRO A 184 -11.88 0.98 4.06
CA PRO A 184 -11.94 0.69 5.48
C PRO A 184 -10.78 -0.24 5.86
N VAL A 185 -10.03 0.15 6.88
CA VAL A 185 -9.06 -0.72 7.55
C VAL A 185 -9.79 -1.99 7.98
N SER A 186 -9.32 -3.17 7.59
CA SER A 186 -9.87 -4.43 8.11
C SER A 186 -9.82 -4.40 9.65
N GLY A 187 -11.00 -4.39 10.27
CA GLY A 187 -11.21 -4.16 11.71
C GLY A 187 -12.12 -2.97 12.05
N ASP A 188 -12.29 -2.00 11.15
CA ASP A 188 -13.09 -0.78 11.37
C ASP A 188 -14.40 -0.75 10.54
N ARG A 189 -14.90 -1.92 10.06
CA ARG A 189 -16.18 -1.99 9.30
C ARG A 189 -17.35 -1.31 10.02
N TRP A 190 -17.31 -1.24 11.35
CA TRP A 190 -18.35 -0.62 12.19
C TRP A 190 -18.19 0.90 12.39
N ARG A 191 -17.03 1.50 12.10
CA ARG A 191 -16.77 2.93 12.38
C ARG A 191 -17.16 3.88 11.25
N TYR A 192 -17.43 3.39 10.05
CA TYR A 192 -17.73 4.23 8.89
C TYR A 192 -18.89 3.71 8.05
N GLY A 193 -19.95 3.24 8.72
CA GLY A 193 -21.25 3.01 8.09
C GLY A 193 -21.91 4.29 7.57
N LYS A 194 -21.24 5.10 6.75
CA LYS A 194 -21.93 5.96 5.79
C LYS A 194 -22.16 5.11 4.54
N LYS A 195 -23.24 4.33 4.57
CA LYS A 195 -23.99 4.13 3.32
C LYS A 195 -24.42 5.52 2.90
N LEU A 196 -23.85 6.06 1.82
CA LEU A 196 -24.47 7.14 1.08
C LEU A 196 -25.76 6.56 0.49
N PHE A 197 -26.83 6.55 1.29
CA PHE A 197 -28.17 6.47 0.75
C PHE A 197 -28.47 7.85 0.14
N PHE A 198 -28.42 7.94 -1.19
CA PHE A 198 -29.28 8.89 -1.89
C PHE A 198 -30.72 8.41 -1.68
N LEU A 199 -31.30 8.70 -0.51
CA LEU A 199 -32.74 8.66 -0.33
C LEU A 199 -33.26 10.01 -0.79
N ILE A 200 -33.89 10.00 -1.96
CA ILE A 200 -34.84 11.05 -2.36
C ILE A 200 -35.95 11.03 -1.30
N ILE A 201 -35.97 12.05 -0.44
CA ILE A 201 -36.97 12.19 0.62
C ILE A 201 -38.12 13.01 0.05
N GLU A 202 -39.08 12.34 -0.59
CA GLU A 202 -40.43 12.87 -0.74
C GLU A 202 -41.34 12.10 0.23
N ASN A 203 -42.04 12.85 1.09
CA ASN A 203 -43.02 12.41 2.10
C ASN A 203 -42.51 11.76 3.39
N TRP A 204 -42.17 12.60 4.39
CA TRP A 204 -42.40 12.26 5.80
C TRP A 204 -43.02 13.44 6.60
N PRO A 205 -43.81 13.18 7.66
CA PRO A 205 -44.81 14.10 8.22
C PRO A 205 -44.24 15.19 9.14
N HIS A 206 -45.05 16.24 9.33
CA HIS A 206 -44.76 17.52 10.00
C HIS A 206 -44.08 17.48 11.39
N PHE A 207 -44.08 16.36 12.10
CA PHE A 207 -43.61 16.27 13.50
C PHE A 207 -42.08 16.29 13.64
N MET A 208 -41.32 16.01 12.57
CA MET A 208 -39.84 16.00 12.58
C MET A 208 -39.20 17.35 12.21
N ARG A 209 -39.94 18.47 12.29
CA ARG A 209 -39.39 19.82 12.02
C ARG A 209 -38.56 20.42 13.16
N GLY A 210 -38.71 19.92 14.39
CA GLY A 210 -38.01 20.45 15.57
C GLY A 210 -36.50 20.16 15.62
N TRP A 211 -36.03 19.13 14.90
CA TRP A 211 -34.62 18.70 14.91
C TRP A 211 -33.78 19.27 13.74
N VAL A 212 -34.39 20.06 12.85
CA VAL A 212 -33.75 20.55 11.61
C VAL A 212 -32.92 21.83 11.84
N ALA A 213 -33.05 22.49 12.99
CA ALA A 213 -32.25 23.68 13.28
C ALA A 213 -30.77 23.36 13.56
N GLU A 214 -30.46 22.16 14.07
CA GLU A 214 -29.09 21.79 14.47
C GLU A 214 -28.30 21.10 13.34
N SER A 215 -29.00 20.55 12.34
CA SER A 215 -28.39 19.93 11.15
C SER A 215 -27.91 20.95 10.10
N ARG A 216 -28.35 22.20 10.16
CA ARG A 216 -27.81 23.29 9.32
C ARG A 216 -26.36 23.64 9.69
N PHE A 217 -25.97 23.49 10.96
CA PHE A 217 -24.58 23.75 11.38
C PHE A 217 -23.61 22.69 10.82
N LEU A 218 -24.07 21.43 10.70
CA LEU A 218 -23.28 20.33 10.14
C LEU A 218 -23.26 20.34 8.61
N THR A 219 -24.33 20.77 7.94
CA THR A 219 -24.31 20.95 6.48
C THR A 219 -23.45 22.14 6.05
N ASP A 220 -23.40 23.23 6.82
CA ASP A 220 -22.51 24.37 6.53
C ASP A 220 -21.02 24.04 6.74
N PHE A 221 -20.68 23.17 7.71
CA PHE A 221 -19.30 22.69 7.89
C PHE A 221 -18.84 21.81 6.72
N PHE A 222 -19.74 21.04 6.10
CA PHE A 222 -19.43 20.23 4.92
C PHE A 222 -19.50 21.04 3.61
N LYS A 223 -20.39 22.03 3.48
CA LYS A 223 -20.47 22.88 2.28
C LYS A 223 -19.27 23.80 2.11
N ARG A 224 -18.74 24.40 3.20
CA ARG A 224 -17.54 25.26 3.12
C ARG A 224 -16.23 24.50 2.86
N ARG A 225 -16.23 23.15 2.94
CA ARG A 225 -15.02 22.34 2.70
C ARG A 225 -14.95 21.75 1.28
N CYS A 226 -16.03 21.83 0.51
CA CYS A 226 -16.09 21.29 -0.85
C CYS A 226 -16.19 22.36 -1.96
N HIS A 227 -16.49 23.62 -1.61
CA HIS A 227 -16.29 24.75 -2.50
C HIS A 227 -15.39 25.75 -1.79
N GLY A 228 -14.18 25.96 -2.34
CA GLY A 228 -13.45 27.18 -2.08
C GLY A 228 -14.24 28.32 -2.70
N ASP A 229 -14.86 29.14 -1.86
CA ASP A 229 -15.13 30.54 -2.18
C ASP A 229 -14.09 31.35 -1.40
N ASN A 230 -13.18 31.97 -2.17
CA ASN A 230 -12.11 32.94 -1.86
C ASN A 230 -11.80 33.26 -0.38
#